data_AF-A0A209C3P8-F1
#
_entry.id   AF-A0A209C3P8-F1
#
_cell.length_a   1.000
_cell.length_b   1.000
_cell.length_c   1.000
_cell.angle_alpha   90.00
_cell.angle_beta   90.00
_cell.angle_gamma   90.00
#
_symmetry.space_group_name_H-M   'P 1'
#
loop_
_entity.id
_entity.type
_entity.pdbx_description
1 polymer ?
#
loop_
_entity_poly.entity_id
_entity_poly.type
_entity_poly.pdbx_seq_one_letter_code
_entity_poly.pdbx_strand_id
1 'polypeptide(L)'
;MSMYFGIDGETLWNPSNGAGRLFLRQLEVFEAEVDLPSGIGQGTYWGDPDTLEVDRAAYADFVHALVARHCRTGHSVILALSEGFVATAVALARRAGIDVEMPGPSSGDPCGGVKRDVQVPGNPRAGAADIATALDARAREMDRWMAR
;
A
#
# COMPACT_ATOMS: atom_id res chain seq x y z
N MET A 1 -19.37 -9.83 12.36
CA MET A 1 -18.11 -10.54 12.12
C MET A 1 -17.14 -9.55 11.50
N SER A 2 -16.00 -9.39 12.15
CA SER A 2 -14.93 -8.45 11.80
C SER A 2 -13.59 -9.20 11.80
N MET A 3 -12.62 -8.66 11.08
CA MET A 3 -11.24 -9.16 11.07
C MET A 3 -10.37 -8.20 11.87
N TYR A 4 -9.25 -8.68 12.40
CA TYR A 4 -8.30 -7.88 13.15
C TYR A 4 -6.94 -7.95 12.48
N PHE A 5 -6.31 -6.79 12.28
CA PHE A 5 -4.92 -6.66 11.90
C PHE A 5 -4.18 -6.12 13.11
N GLY A 6 -3.23 -6.89 13.63
CA GLY A 6 -2.52 -6.60 14.86
C GLY A 6 -1.01 -6.59 14.71
N ILE A 7 -0.35 -5.94 15.67
CA ILE A 7 1.10 -6.03 15.85
C ILE A 7 1.39 -6.07 17.35
N ASP A 8 2.19 -7.03 17.80
CA ASP A 8 2.62 -7.14 19.20
C ASP A 8 1.45 -7.08 20.22
N GLY A 9 0.26 -7.54 19.83
CA GLY A 9 -0.97 -7.51 20.64
C GLY A 9 -1.77 -6.20 20.59
N GLU A 10 -1.36 -5.20 19.81
CA GLU A 10 -2.12 -3.98 19.54
C GLU A 10 -2.92 -4.09 18.23
N THR A 11 -4.20 -3.72 18.24
CA THR A 11 -5.02 -3.67 17.04
C THR A 11 -4.71 -2.42 16.21
N LEU A 12 -4.25 -2.64 14.99
CA LEU A 12 -4.03 -1.59 13.99
C LEU A 12 -5.30 -1.29 13.21
N TRP A 13 -6.07 -2.32 12.85
CA TRP A 13 -7.27 -2.17 12.04
C TRP A 13 -8.28 -3.27 12.31
N ASN A 14 -9.55 -2.90 12.52
CA ASN A 14 -10.66 -3.82 12.74
C ASN A 14 -11.76 -3.64 11.68
N PRO A 15 -11.54 -4.10 10.42
CA PRO A 15 -12.53 -3.99 9.37
C PRO A 15 -13.64 -5.02 9.46
N SER A 16 -14.74 -4.78 8.72
CA SER A 16 -15.66 -5.86 8.37
C SER A 16 -14.93 -6.95 7.55
N ASN A 17 -15.39 -8.20 7.65
CA ASN A 17 -14.77 -9.32 6.90
C ASN A 17 -14.74 -9.07 5.38
N GLY A 18 -15.69 -8.33 4.83
CA GLY A 18 -15.71 -7.97 3.42
C GLY A 18 -14.52 -7.07 3.03
N ALA A 19 -14.29 -6.01 3.82
CA ALA A 19 -13.18 -5.09 3.59
C ALA A 19 -11.83 -5.76 3.86
N GLY A 20 -11.70 -6.53 4.94
CA GLY A 20 -10.48 -7.29 5.26
C GLY A 20 -10.13 -8.29 4.16
N ARG A 21 -11.10 -9.10 3.69
CA ARG A 21 -10.86 -10.04 2.58
C ARG A 21 -10.51 -9.35 1.27
N LEU A 22 -11.16 -8.24 0.94
CA LEU A 22 -10.83 -7.48 -0.28
C LEU A 22 -9.40 -6.92 -0.22
N PHE A 23 -8.99 -6.43 0.95
CA PHE A 23 -7.63 -5.96 1.17
C PHE A 23 -6.62 -7.10 0.98
N LEU A 24 -6.84 -8.27 1.58
CA LEU A 24 -5.95 -9.43 1.43
C LEU A 24 -5.86 -9.95 -0.01
N ARG A 25 -6.96 -9.93 -0.77
CA ARG A 25 -6.91 -10.31 -2.19
C ARG A 25 -6.08 -9.35 -3.03
N GLN A 26 -6.14 -8.05 -2.72
CA GLN A 26 -5.28 -7.07 -3.37
C GLN A 26 -3.84 -7.19 -2.88
N LEU A 27 -3.63 -7.52 -1.62
CA LEU A 27 -2.31 -7.77 -1.04
C LEU A 27 -1.58 -8.86 -1.83
N GLU A 28 -2.22 -10.01 -2.08
CA GLU A 28 -1.68 -11.11 -2.90
C GLU A 28 -1.27 -10.63 -4.31
N VAL A 29 -2.06 -9.75 -4.94
CA VAL A 29 -1.72 -9.17 -6.25
C VAL A 29 -0.48 -8.28 -6.15
N PHE A 30 -0.42 -7.41 -5.14
CA PHE A 30 0.68 -6.46 -5.02
C PHE A 30 1.97 -7.08 -4.52
N GLU A 31 1.91 -8.14 -3.71
CA GLU A 31 3.09 -8.98 -3.37
C GLU A 31 3.74 -9.51 -4.65
N ALA A 32 2.94 -10.01 -5.60
CA ALA A 32 3.44 -10.46 -6.90
C ALA A 32 3.95 -9.31 -7.79
N GLU A 33 3.32 -8.13 -7.74
CA GLU A 33 3.73 -6.97 -8.55
C GLU A 33 5.03 -6.31 -8.08
N VAL A 34 5.38 -6.44 -6.79
CA VAL A 34 6.62 -5.90 -6.21
C VAL A 34 7.65 -6.98 -5.86
N ASP A 35 7.30 -8.25 -5.99
CA ASP A 35 8.12 -9.43 -5.66
C ASP A 35 8.66 -9.42 -4.22
N LEU A 36 7.81 -9.01 -3.27
CA LEU A 36 8.13 -8.99 -1.84
C LEU A 36 6.93 -9.49 -1.02
N PRO A 37 7.17 -10.31 0.03
CA PRO A 37 6.11 -10.66 0.96
C PRO A 37 5.68 -9.43 1.76
N SER A 38 4.39 -9.32 2.04
CA SER A 38 3.83 -8.24 2.87
C SER A 38 4.15 -8.41 4.35
N GLY A 39 4.44 -9.62 4.83
CA GLY A 39 4.57 -9.87 6.25
C GLY A 39 3.23 -9.88 7.01
N ILE A 40 2.09 -9.83 6.32
CA ILE A 40 0.77 -10.01 6.94
C ILE A 40 0.38 -11.48 6.85
N GLY A 41 0.03 -12.11 7.97
CA GLY A 41 -0.34 -13.51 7.99
C GLY A 41 -1.03 -13.95 9.27
N GLN A 42 -1.50 -15.20 9.29
CA GLN A 42 -1.94 -15.83 10.53
C GLN A 42 -0.70 -16.01 11.42
N GLY A 43 -0.72 -15.44 12.63
CA GLY A 43 0.40 -15.50 13.55
C GLY A 43 0.83 -16.94 13.85
N THR A 44 2.09 -17.13 14.28
CA THR A 44 2.72 -18.42 14.57
C THR A 44 2.02 -19.21 15.70
N TYR A 45 1.23 -18.54 16.52
CA TYR A 45 0.48 -19.15 17.62
C TYR A 45 -0.97 -19.36 17.19
N TRP A 46 -1.51 -20.54 17.53
CA TRP A 46 -2.93 -20.91 17.41
C TRP A 46 -3.85 -19.78 17.90
N GLY A 47 -4.20 -18.87 16.99
CA GLY A 47 -4.96 -17.65 17.25
C GLY A 47 -6.37 -17.72 16.68
N ASP A 48 -7.16 -16.69 16.96
CA ASP A 48 -8.46 -16.46 16.34
C ASP A 48 -8.30 -16.45 14.81
N PRO A 49 -9.05 -17.26 14.03
CA PRO A 49 -8.97 -17.24 12.57
C PRO A 49 -9.24 -15.86 11.96
N ASP A 50 -9.93 -14.98 12.68
CA ASP A 50 -10.22 -13.62 12.24
C ASP A 50 -9.08 -12.62 12.54
N THR A 51 -7.98 -13.04 13.17
CA THR A 51 -6.82 -12.17 13.50
C THR A 51 -5.62 -12.46 12.61
N LEU A 52 -5.04 -11.39 12.05
CA LEU A 52 -3.81 -11.39 11.28
C LEU A 52 -2.75 -10.54 11.96
N GLU A 53 -1.56 -11.11 12.09
CA GLU A 53 -0.38 -10.41 12.59
C GLU A 53 0.34 -9.72 11.45
N VAL A 54 0.87 -8.54 11.74
CA VAL A 54 1.70 -7.74 10.84
C VAL A 54 3.14 -7.81 11.33
N ASP A 55 4.01 -8.49 10.58
CA ASP A 55 5.45 -8.37 10.76
C ASP A 55 5.90 -6.96 10.35
N ARG A 56 6.34 -6.17 11.33
CA ARG A 56 6.73 -4.76 11.13
C ARG A 56 7.78 -4.59 10.05
N ALA A 57 8.82 -5.43 10.05
CA ALA A 57 9.98 -5.26 9.20
C ALA A 57 9.63 -5.63 7.76
N ALA A 58 8.99 -6.79 7.55
CA ALA A 58 8.55 -7.22 6.24
C ALA A 58 7.49 -6.26 5.66
N TYR A 59 6.57 -5.77 6.49
CA TYR A 59 5.56 -4.82 6.03
C TYR A 59 6.14 -3.46 5.66
N ALA A 60 7.18 -3.00 6.35
CA ALA A 60 7.89 -1.78 5.98
C ALA A 60 8.54 -1.90 4.59
N ASP A 61 9.30 -2.97 4.35
CA ASP A 61 9.95 -3.21 3.06
C ASP A 61 8.93 -3.29 1.91
N PHE A 62 7.83 -4.00 2.13
CA PHE A 62 6.72 -4.09 1.19
C PHE A 62 6.10 -2.72 0.86
N VAL A 63 5.77 -1.92 1.87
CA VAL A 63 5.12 -0.61 1.67
C VAL A 63 6.06 0.39 1.00
N HIS A 64 7.35 0.40 1.35
CA HIS A 64 8.33 1.24 0.66
C HIS A 64 8.45 0.88 -0.82
N ALA A 65 8.52 -0.41 -1.16
CA ALA A 65 8.55 -0.86 -2.55
C ALA A 65 7.26 -0.49 -3.31
N LEU A 66 6.11 -0.61 -2.65
CA LEU A 66 4.81 -0.26 -3.20
C LEU A 66 4.69 1.24 -3.51
N VAL A 67 5.10 2.11 -2.58
CA VAL A 67 5.13 3.58 -2.77
C VAL A 67 6.10 3.94 -3.89
N ALA A 68 7.30 3.38 -3.90
CA ALA A 68 8.28 3.63 -4.96
C ALA A 68 7.77 3.21 -6.34
N ARG A 69 7.07 2.07 -6.45
CA ARG A 69 6.42 1.64 -7.69
C ARG A 69 5.30 2.59 -8.11
N HIS A 70 4.43 2.98 -7.16
CA HIS A 70 3.28 3.85 -7.41
C HIS A 70 3.71 5.25 -7.87
N CYS A 71 4.71 5.86 -7.24
CA CYS A 71 5.20 7.18 -7.60
C CYS A 71 6.04 7.20 -8.89
N ARG A 72 6.68 6.07 -9.24
CA ARG A 72 7.50 5.94 -10.46
C ARG A 72 6.65 5.65 -11.69
N THR A 73 5.48 5.04 -11.55
CA THR A 73 4.62 4.75 -12.70
C THR A 73 3.90 6.02 -13.17
N GLY A 74 4.14 6.41 -14.43
CA GLY A 74 3.35 7.45 -15.10
C GLY A 74 2.03 6.94 -15.67
N HIS A 75 1.71 5.64 -15.50
CA HIS A 75 0.58 5.01 -16.17
C HIS A 75 -0.74 5.24 -15.43
N SER A 76 -1.54 6.19 -15.91
CA SER A 76 -2.81 6.63 -15.30
C SER A 76 -3.77 5.51 -14.90
N VAL A 77 -3.90 4.44 -15.71
CA VAL A 77 -4.77 3.30 -15.37
C VAL A 77 -4.20 2.50 -14.19
N ILE A 78 -2.88 2.31 -14.12
CA ILE A 78 -2.25 1.58 -13.02
C ILE A 78 -2.36 2.41 -11.75
N LEU A 79 -2.16 3.72 -11.84
CA LEU A 79 -2.38 4.65 -10.73
C LEU A 79 -3.81 4.52 -10.19
N ALA A 80 -4.82 4.67 -11.06
CA ALA A 80 -6.22 4.59 -10.65
C ALA A 80 -6.60 3.22 -10.05
N LEU A 81 -6.10 2.11 -10.60
CA LEU A 81 -6.36 0.78 -10.09
C LEU A 81 -5.69 0.51 -8.73
N SER A 82 -4.52 1.11 -8.49
CA SER A 82 -3.73 0.85 -7.28
C SER A 82 -3.97 1.85 -6.15
N GLU A 83 -4.44 3.07 -6.44
CA GLU A 83 -4.53 4.19 -5.50
C GLU A 83 -5.19 3.82 -4.17
N GLY A 84 -6.38 3.20 -4.21
CA GLY A 84 -7.12 2.85 -2.99
C GLY A 84 -6.37 1.83 -2.11
N PHE A 85 -5.71 0.85 -2.73
CA PHE A 85 -4.93 -0.15 -2.01
C PHE A 85 -3.66 0.46 -1.42
N VAL A 86 -2.87 1.18 -2.21
CA VAL A 86 -1.61 1.78 -1.76
C VAL A 86 -1.88 2.77 -0.61
N ALA A 87 -2.92 3.60 -0.72
CA ALA A 87 -3.29 4.52 0.35
C ALA A 87 -3.68 3.79 1.64
N THR A 88 -4.43 2.68 1.55
CA THR A 88 -4.82 1.87 2.70
C THR A 88 -3.60 1.18 3.33
N ALA A 89 -2.67 0.68 2.52
CA ALA A 89 -1.45 0.04 3.02
C ALA A 89 -0.53 1.04 3.74
N VAL A 90 -0.36 2.25 3.19
CA VAL A 90 0.39 3.33 3.85
C VAL A 90 -0.27 3.75 5.17
N ALA A 91 -1.60 3.83 5.21
CA ALA A 91 -2.33 4.13 6.44
C ALA A 91 -2.09 3.05 7.51
N LEU A 92 -2.16 1.77 7.13
CA LEU A 92 -1.87 0.66 8.04
C LEU A 92 -0.42 0.70 8.53
N ALA A 93 0.55 1.02 7.68
CA ALA A 93 1.96 1.13 8.03
C ALA A 93 2.20 2.25 9.06
N ARG A 94 1.57 3.40 8.88
CA ARG A 94 1.64 4.52 9.83
C ARG A 94 1.05 4.14 11.19
N ARG A 95 -0.05 3.38 11.22
CA ARG A 95 -0.60 2.84 12.46
C ARG A 95 0.33 1.86 13.12
N ALA A 96 1.02 1.04 12.33
CA ALA A 96 2.07 0.16 12.81
C ALA A 96 3.31 0.94 13.30
N GLY A 97 3.36 2.28 13.22
CA GLY A 97 4.53 3.07 13.61
C GLY A 97 5.70 2.95 12.64
N ILE A 98 5.43 2.59 11.39
CA ILE A 98 6.40 2.58 10.30
C ILE A 98 6.41 3.98 9.67
N ASP A 99 7.61 4.57 9.56
CA ASP A 99 7.76 5.83 8.85
C ASP A 99 7.79 5.58 7.35
N VAL A 100 6.84 6.19 6.62
CA VAL A 100 6.71 6.02 5.17
C VAL A 100 7.07 7.34 4.53
N GLU A 101 8.34 7.48 4.17
CA GLU A 101 8.83 8.63 3.41
C GLU A 101 8.24 8.61 2.00
N MET A 102 7.60 9.72 1.64
CA MET A 102 7.10 9.95 0.29
C MET A 102 8.26 10.43 -0.59
N PRO A 103 8.48 9.84 -1.77
CA PRO A 103 9.56 10.28 -2.65
C PRO A 103 9.36 11.76 -3.01
N GLY A 104 10.37 12.57 -2.72
CA GLY A 104 10.38 14.00 -3.08
C GLY A 104 10.39 14.21 -4.60
N PRO A 105 10.29 15.46 -5.08
CA PRO A 105 10.41 15.80 -6.49
C PRO A 105 11.80 15.43 -7.00
N SER A 106 11.96 14.17 -7.40
CA SER A 106 13.15 13.70 -8.09
C SER A 106 13.12 14.34 -9.47
N SER A 107 14.06 15.25 -9.73
CA SER A 107 14.28 15.82 -11.06
C SER A 107 14.48 14.66 -12.02
N GLY A 108 13.63 14.59 -13.05
CA GLY A 108 13.49 13.42 -13.90
C GLY A 108 14.82 12.89 -14.41
N ASP A 109 15.15 11.67 -14.03
CA ASP A 109 16.09 10.85 -14.78
C ASP A 109 15.27 9.84 -15.61
N PRO A 110 15.22 9.94 -16.95
CA PRO A 110 14.57 8.94 -17.77
C PRO A 110 15.52 7.74 -17.88
N CYS A 111 15.73 7.03 -16.77
CA CYS A 111 16.57 5.85 -16.77
C CYS A 111 15.79 4.66 -17.34
N GLY A 112 15.99 4.44 -18.64
CA GLY A 112 16.29 3.11 -19.17
C GLY A 112 15.18 2.05 -19.11
N GLY A 113 14.29 2.10 -20.11
CA GLY A 113 13.93 0.92 -20.90
C GLY A 113 13.42 -0.32 -20.18
N VAL A 114 12.12 -0.34 -19.88
CA VAL A 114 11.31 -1.53 -20.18
C VAL A 114 10.03 -1.05 -20.85
N LYS A 115 9.79 -1.49 -22.09
CA LYS A 115 8.52 -1.28 -22.79
C LYS A 115 7.40 -1.88 -21.94
N ARG A 116 6.59 -1.08 -21.27
CA ARG A 116 5.33 -1.56 -20.68
C ARG A 116 4.25 -0.49 -20.89
N ASP A 117 3.28 -0.91 -21.70
CA ASP A 117 1.99 -0.28 -21.97
C ASP A 117 2.00 1.10 -22.65
N VAL A 118 1.63 1.09 -23.94
CA VAL A 118 1.43 2.31 -24.73
C VAL A 118 0.21 3.03 -24.17
N GLN A 119 0.44 4.16 -23.50
CA GLN A 119 -0.63 5.11 -23.21
C GLN A 119 -0.84 6.06 -24.39
N VAL A 120 -2.10 6.29 -24.75
CA VAL A 120 -2.46 7.38 -25.66
C VAL A 120 -2.10 8.70 -24.97
N PRO A 121 -1.46 9.66 -25.66
CA PRO A 121 -1.15 10.96 -25.06
C PRO A 121 -2.46 11.64 -24.60
N GLY A 122 -2.63 11.80 -23.29
CA GLY A 122 -3.73 12.52 -22.69
C GLY A 122 -3.26 13.22 -21.42
N ASN A 123 -3.61 14.51 -21.29
CA ASN A 123 -3.27 15.48 -20.23
C ASN A 123 -1.77 15.57 -19.84
N PRO A 124 -1.27 16.70 -19.30
CA PRO A 124 0.08 16.75 -18.75
C PRO A 124 0.23 15.66 -17.67
N ARG A 125 1.29 14.87 -17.75
CA ARG A 125 1.65 13.88 -16.74
C ARG A 125 1.79 14.60 -15.40
N ALA A 126 1.03 14.17 -14.39
CA ALA A 126 1.30 14.56 -13.01
C ALA A 126 2.72 14.14 -12.65
N GLY A 127 3.51 15.03 -12.04
CA GLY A 127 4.86 14.70 -11.63
C GLY A 127 4.84 13.65 -10.52
N ALA A 128 5.94 12.92 -10.33
CA ALA A 128 6.06 11.96 -9.22
C ALA A 128 5.77 12.60 -7.86
N ALA A 129 6.13 13.88 -7.67
CA ALA A 129 5.82 14.64 -6.46
C ALA A 129 4.32 14.94 -6.28
N ASP A 130 3.59 15.20 -7.37
CA ASP A 130 2.14 15.41 -7.32
C ASP A 130 1.44 14.10 -6.95
N ILE A 131 1.89 12.98 -7.52
CA ILE A 131 1.41 11.63 -7.20
C ILE A 131 1.70 11.31 -5.73
N ALA A 132 2.90 11.57 -5.24
CA ALA A 132 3.28 11.34 -3.84
C ALA A 132 2.45 12.20 -2.87
N THR A 133 2.21 13.47 -3.20
CA THR A 133 1.36 14.37 -2.40
C THR A 133 -0.09 13.88 -2.36
N ALA A 134 -0.64 13.45 -3.50
CA ALA A 134 -1.98 12.88 -3.58
C ALA A 134 -2.10 11.59 -2.77
N LEU A 135 -1.10 10.70 -2.87
CA LEU A 135 -1.06 9.45 -2.11
C LEU A 135 -1.01 9.71 -0.61
N ASP A 136 -0.20 10.67 -0.15
CA ASP A 136 -0.14 11.05 1.26
C ASP A 136 -1.49 11.57 1.78
N ALA A 137 -2.14 12.45 1.03
CA ALA A 137 -3.46 12.96 1.37
C ALA A 137 -4.50 11.83 1.45
N ARG A 138 -4.47 10.91 0.47
CA ARG A 138 -5.38 9.77 0.42
C ARG A 138 -5.14 8.79 1.56
N ALA A 139 -3.89 8.52 1.94
CA ALA A 139 -3.55 7.67 3.07
C ALA A 139 -4.08 8.24 4.41
N ARG A 140 -3.95 9.56 4.62
CA ARG A 140 -4.54 10.23 5.80
C ARG A 140 -6.06 10.15 5.80
N GLU A 141 -6.68 10.18 4.62
CA GLU A 141 -8.12 9.97 4.51
C GLU A 141 -8.54 8.54 4.87
N MET A 142 -7.82 7.52 4.37
CA MET A 142 -8.07 6.12 4.72
C MET A 142 -7.95 5.90 6.23
N ASP A 143 -6.92 6.46 6.85
CA ASP A 143 -6.71 6.36 8.30
C ASP A 143 -7.94 6.84 9.09
N ARG A 144 -8.61 7.91 8.67
CA ARG A 144 -9.83 8.38 9.35
C ARG A 144 -11.01 7.41 9.25
N TRP A 145 -11.03 6.53 8.25
CA TRP A 145 -12.10 5.54 8.04
C TRP A 145 -11.77 4.15 8.59
N MET A 146 -10.51 3.89 8.89
CA MET A 146 -10.08 2.61 9.44
C MET A 146 -10.40 2.56 10.95
N ALA A 147 -11.35 1.71 11.35
CA ALA A 147 -11.62 1.47 12.77
C ALA A 147 -10.42 0.78 13.45
N ARG A 148 -10.26 0.98 14.75
CA ARG A 148 -9.34 0.21 15.59
C ARG A 148 -10.13 -0.81 16.39
#